data_AF-A0A498JVU6-F1
#
_entry.id   AF-A0A498JVU6-F1
#
_cell.length_a   1.000
_cell.length_b   1.000
_cell.length_c   1.000
_cell.angle_alpha   90.00
_cell.angle_beta   90.00
_cell.angle_gamma   90.00
#
_symmetry.space_group_name_H-M   'P 1'
#
loop_
_entity.id
_entity.type
_entity.pdbx_description
1 polymer ?
#
loop_
_entity_poly.entity_id
_entity_poly.type
_entity_poly.pdbx_seq_one_letter_code
_entity_poly.pdbx_strand_id
1 'polypeptide(L)'
;MASGDKEKSKSCFKDLQSKTIWVEETLTAELAALQEEIADQPIAMIAKGLSETGEMNREVEEALDEHGKAMVRVMEKADQLRLSTLKELVKILTPLQAIDFMVASKKLHLCVHKWGRKRDQSHGRENMDD
;
A
#
# COMPACT_ATOMS: atom_id res chain seq x y z
N MET A 1 -12.61 7.44 -33.65
CA MET A 1 -13.25 8.13 -32.51
C MET A 1 -13.52 9.56 -32.91
N ALA A 2 -14.77 10.02 -32.77
CA ALA A 2 -15.14 11.41 -33.05
C ALA A 2 -14.52 12.35 -32.00
N SER A 3 -14.40 13.65 -32.33
CA SER A 3 -13.77 14.63 -31.43
C SER A 3 -14.48 14.74 -30.07
N GLY A 4 -15.82 14.63 -30.06
CA GLY A 4 -16.64 14.65 -28.83
C GLY A 4 -16.44 13.45 -27.91
N ASP A 5 -16.19 12.25 -28.47
CA ASP A 5 -15.95 11.03 -27.65
C ASP A 5 -14.65 11.14 -26.86
N LYS A 6 -13.63 11.79 -27.44
CA LYS A 6 -12.34 12.00 -26.78
C LYS A 6 -12.46 12.99 -25.63
N GLU A 7 -13.26 14.02 -25.76
CA GLU A 7 -13.45 15.04 -24.73
C GLU A 7 -14.22 14.49 -23.52
N LYS A 8 -15.27 13.68 -23.79
CA LYS A 8 -15.99 12.95 -22.75
C LYS A 8 -15.09 11.98 -21.98
N SER A 9 -14.27 11.19 -22.68
CA SER A 9 -13.32 10.24 -22.06
C SER A 9 -12.29 10.96 -21.19
N LYS A 10 -11.77 12.12 -21.63
CA LYS A 10 -10.87 12.97 -20.82
C LYS A 10 -11.53 13.49 -19.53
N SER A 11 -12.80 13.92 -19.59
CA SER A 11 -13.52 14.37 -18.40
C SER A 11 -13.71 13.23 -17.41
N CYS A 12 -14.20 12.06 -17.87
CA CYS A 12 -14.38 10.88 -17.02
C CYS A 12 -13.06 10.43 -16.37
N PHE A 13 -11.95 10.53 -17.09
CA PHE A 13 -10.63 10.22 -16.55
C PHE A 13 -10.24 11.16 -15.40
N LYS A 14 -10.42 12.48 -15.58
CA LYS A 14 -10.14 13.47 -14.52
C LYS A 14 -10.99 13.22 -13.28
N ASP A 15 -12.28 12.93 -13.47
CA ASP A 15 -13.19 12.67 -12.36
C ASP A 15 -12.80 11.40 -11.60
N LEU A 16 -12.41 10.33 -12.32
CA LEU A 16 -11.92 9.09 -11.72
C LEU A 16 -10.60 9.33 -10.96
N GLN A 17 -9.69 10.12 -11.53
CA GLN A 17 -8.41 10.46 -10.92
C GLN A 17 -8.62 11.23 -9.62
N SER A 18 -9.42 12.30 -9.63
CA SER A 18 -9.69 13.11 -8.42
C SER A 18 -10.32 12.28 -7.30
N LYS A 19 -11.26 11.37 -7.63
CA LYS A 19 -11.85 10.45 -6.65
C LYS A 19 -10.82 9.48 -6.09
N THR A 20 -9.97 8.91 -6.94
CA THR A 20 -8.93 7.98 -6.51
C THR A 20 -7.95 8.67 -5.56
N ILE A 21 -7.45 9.85 -5.94
CA ILE A 21 -6.51 10.64 -5.12
C ILE A 21 -7.09 10.94 -3.75
N TRP A 22 -8.36 11.37 -3.67
CA TRP A 22 -8.98 11.69 -2.39
C TRP A 22 -9.05 10.47 -1.45
N VAL A 23 -9.36 9.29 -1.97
CA VAL A 23 -9.35 8.05 -1.17
C VAL A 23 -7.91 7.63 -0.82
N GLU A 24 -6.95 7.78 -1.75
CA GLU A 24 -5.53 7.52 -1.48
C GLU A 24 -4.98 8.42 -0.36
N GLU A 25 -5.32 9.71 -0.36
CA GLU A 25 -4.95 10.66 0.71
C GLU A 25 -5.54 10.22 2.05
N THR A 26 -6.81 9.80 2.06
CA THR A 26 -7.49 9.30 3.27
C THR A 26 -6.80 8.03 3.81
N LEU A 27 -6.49 7.07 2.95
CA LEU A 27 -5.80 5.84 3.33
C LEU A 27 -4.36 6.10 3.79
N THR A 28 -3.69 7.08 3.17
CA THR A 28 -2.34 7.50 3.56
C THR A 28 -2.35 8.13 4.95
N ALA A 29 -3.34 8.97 5.25
CA ALA A 29 -3.50 9.54 6.58
C ALA A 29 -3.81 8.46 7.63
N GLU A 30 -4.69 7.49 7.32
CA GLU A 30 -4.99 6.35 8.20
C GLU A 30 -3.71 5.52 8.49
N LEU A 31 -2.92 5.23 7.45
CA LEU A 31 -1.66 4.50 7.62
C LEU A 31 -0.63 5.29 8.44
N ALA A 32 -0.52 6.61 8.22
CA ALA A 32 0.41 7.47 8.94
C ALA A 32 0.06 7.54 10.44
N ALA A 33 -1.23 7.67 10.78
CA ALA A 33 -1.68 7.67 12.17
C ALA A 33 -1.34 6.34 12.88
N LEU A 34 -1.52 5.21 12.20
CA LEU A 34 -1.09 3.90 12.72
C LEU A 34 0.43 3.85 12.93
N GLN A 35 1.22 4.35 11.98
CA GLN A 35 2.67 4.40 12.12
C GLN A 35 3.15 5.29 13.27
N GLU A 36 2.48 6.42 13.52
CA GLU A 36 2.73 7.31 14.66
C GLU A 36 2.44 6.60 16.00
N GLU A 37 1.33 5.87 16.10
CA GLU A 37 0.95 5.11 17.30
C GLU A 37 2.00 4.05 17.69
N ILE A 38 2.57 3.31 16.71
CA ILE A 38 3.66 2.36 16.99
C ILE A 38 4.90 3.08 17.52
N ALA A 39 5.24 4.21 16.92
CA ALA A 39 6.45 4.95 17.24
C ALA A 39 6.43 5.46 18.68
N ASP A 40 5.26 5.86 19.17
CA ASP A 40 5.11 6.45 20.50
C ASP A 40 5.04 5.41 21.63
N GLN A 41 4.36 4.27 21.44
CA GLN A 41 4.04 3.36 22.54
C GLN A 41 4.78 2.01 22.49
N PRO A 42 4.56 1.12 21.50
CA PRO A 42 5.29 -0.15 21.41
C PRO A 42 6.81 0.00 21.38
N ILE A 43 7.37 0.92 20.59
CA ILE A 43 8.84 1.09 20.52
C ILE A 43 9.43 1.52 21.86
N ALA A 44 8.76 2.43 22.57
CA ALA A 44 9.17 2.84 23.91
C ALA A 44 9.10 1.68 24.92
N MET A 45 8.06 0.85 24.84
CA MET A 45 7.91 -0.34 25.69
C MET A 45 8.95 -1.43 25.37
N ILE A 46 9.27 -1.66 24.09
CA ILE A 46 10.34 -2.57 23.66
C ILE A 46 11.69 -2.10 24.19
N ALA A 47 12.01 -0.81 24.03
CA ALA A 47 13.25 -0.24 24.52
C ALA A 47 13.39 -0.38 26.04
N LYS A 48 12.29 -0.19 26.78
CA LYS A 48 12.27 -0.37 28.23
C LYS A 48 12.40 -1.85 28.64
N GLY A 49 11.64 -2.75 28.03
CA GLY A 49 11.67 -4.20 28.34
C GLY A 49 13.02 -4.85 28.03
N LEU A 50 13.65 -4.48 26.91
CA LEU A 50 15.01 -4.91 26.57
C LEU A 50 16.05 -4.38 27.57
N SER A 51 15.83 -3.21 28.17
CA SER A 51 16.71 -2.64 29.19
C SER A 51 16.57 -3.29 30.57
N GLU A 52 15.38 -3.83 30.90
CA GLU A 52 15.09 -4.39 32.23
C GLU A 52 15.31 -5.92 32.29
N THR A 53 14.94 -6.65 31.24
CA THR A 53 14.93 -8.13 31.26
C THR A 53 15.68 -8.75 30.07
N GLY A 54 16.04 -7.96 29.05
CA GLY A 54 16.68 -8.44 27.83
C GLY A 54 15.77 -9.24 26.88
N GLU A 55 14.49 -9.44 27.25
CA GLU A 55 13.50 -10.21 26.49
C GLU A 55 12.28 -9.34 26.13
N MET A 56 11.67 -9.60 24.97
CA MET A 56 10.43 -8.94 24.57
C MET A 56 9.25 -9.52 25.38
N ASN A 57 8.54 -8.67 26.13
CA ASN A 57 7.35 -9.10 26.87
C ASN A 57 6.25 -9.58 25.91
N ARG A 58 5.60 -10.70 26.21
CA ARG A 58 4.46 -11.27 25.47
C ARG A 58 3.34 -10.25 25.20
N GLU A 59 3.09 -9.34 26.13
CA GLU A 59 2.10 -8.26 25.97
C GLU A 59 2.49 -7.26 24.87
N VAL A 60 3.80 -7.01 24.70
CA VAL A 60 4.33 -6.14 23.64
C VAL A 60 4.23 -6.83 22.29
N GLU A 61 4.50 -8.14 22.23
CA GLU A 61 4.30 -8.94 21.01
C GLU A 61 2.84 -8.95 20.56
N GLU A 62 1.90 -9.21 21.48
CA GLU A 62 0.46 -9.18 21.20
C GLU A 62 0.00 -7.80 20.68
N ALA A 63 0.51 -6.71 21.28
CA ALA A 63 0.22 -5.35 20.82
C ALA A 63 0.78 -5.04 19.43
N LEU A 64 1.99 -5.50 19.10
CA LEU A 64 2.58 -5.36 17.78
C LEU A 64 1.83 -6.16 16.72
N ASP A 65 1.35 -7.36 17.06
CA ASP A 65 0.55 -8.20 16.17
C ASP A 65 -0.82 -7.56 15.86
N GLU A 66 -1.50 -7.05 16.89
CA GLU A 66 -2.75 -6.30 16.74
C GLU A 66 -2.55 -5.09 15.82
N HIS A 67 -1.46 -4.36 16.02
CA HIS A 67 -1.10 -3.22 15.19
C HIS A 67 -0.77 -3.61 13.75
N GLY A 68 0.02 -4.68 13.56
CA GLY A 68 0.34 -5.22 12.23
C GLY A 68 -0.93 -5.59 11.46
N LYS A 69 -1.92 -6.21 12.12
CA LYS A 69 -3.24 -6.48 11.52
C LYS A 69 -3.96 -5.20 11.10
N ALA A 70 -3.88 -4.13 11.88
CA ALA A 70 -4.46 -2.84 11.51
C ALA A 70 -3.83 -2.27 10.24
N MET A 71 -2.50 -2.30 10.12
CA MET A 71 -1.79 -1.87 8.91
C MET A 71 -2.16 -2.73 7.69
N VAL A 72 -2.28 -4.05 7.87
CA VAL A 72 -2.73 -4.97 6.80
C VAL A 72 -4.12 -4.58 6.30
N ARG A 73 -5.07 -4.26 7.18
CA ARG A 73 -6.41 -3.81 6.77
C ARG A 73 -6.37 -2.53 5.91
N VAL A 74 -5.48 -1.59 6.21
CA VAL A 74 -5.30 -0.39 5.36
C VAL A 74 -4.74 -0.77 3.99
N MET A 75 -3.79 -1.71 3.93
CA MET A 75 -3.26 -2.22 2.67
C MET A 75 -4.33 -2.93 1.83
N GLU A 76 -5.20 -3.73 2.45
CA GLU A 76 -6.33 -4.38 1.77
C GLU A 76 -7.31 -3.36 1.16
N LYS A 77 -7.64 -2.30 1.91
CA LYS A 77 -8.45 -1.18 1.39
C LYS A 77 -7.78 -0.51 0.19
N ALA A 78 -6.46 -0.31 0.24
CA ALA A 78 -5.70 0.26 -0.87
C ALA A 78 -5.71 -0.65 -2.10
N ASP A 79 -5.60 -1.97 -1.92
CA ASP A 79 -5.71 -2.93 -3.03
C ASP A 79 -7.11 -2.97 -3.62
N GLN A 80 -8.15 -2.86 -2.79
CA GLN A 80 -9.53 -2.73 -3.25
C GLN A 80 -9.72 -1.45 -4.09
N LEU A 81 -9.15 -0.32 -3.66
CA LEU A 81 -9.14 0.92 -4.42
C LEU A 81 -8.43 0.77 -5.77
N ARG A 82 -7.24 0.15 -5.80
CA ARG A 82 -6.51 -0.13 -7.04
C ARG A 82 -7.35 -0.95 -8.02
N LEU A 83 -8.04 -1.98 -7.53
CA LEU A 83 -8.89 -2.83 -8.37
C LEU A 83 -10.14 -2.09 -8.87
N SER A 84 -10.79 -1.28 -8.03
CA SER A 84 -11.97 -0.51 -8.45
C SER A 84 -11.60 0.56 -9.47
N THR A 85 -10.52 1.30 -9.25
CA THR A 85 -9.99 2.28 -10.21
C THR A 85 -9.63 1.64 -11.54
N LEU A 86 -8.98 0.46 -11.53
CA LEU A 86 -8.69 -0.29 -12.76
C LEU A 86 -9.97 -0.67 -13.51
N LYS A 87 -11.00 -1.17 -12.81
CA LYS A 87 -12.29 -1.53 -13.41
C LYS A 87 -12.97 -0.34 -14.08
N GLU A 88 -12.99 0.82 -13.44
CA GLU A 88 -13.56 2.04 -14.03
C GLU A 88 -12.71 2.56 -15.20
N LEU A 89 -11.39 2.51 -15.09
CA LEU A 89 -10.50 2.94 -16.15
C LEU A 89 -10.69 2.13 -17.44
N VAL A 90 -10.84 0.80 -17.33
CA VAL A 90 -11.10 -0.08 -18.48
C VAL A 90 -12.43 0.25 -19.17
N LYS A 91 -13.43 0.79 -18.45
CA LYS A 91 -14.68 1.27 -19.06
C LYS A 91 -14.52 2.58 -19.84
N ILE A 92 -13.51 3.39 -19.50
CA ILE A 92 -13.24 4.69 -20.13
C ILE A 92 -12.35 4.53 -21.38
N LEU A 93 -11.41 3.58 -21.34
CA LEU A 93 -10.44 3.34 -22.39
C LEU A 93 -11.02 2.55 -23.57
N THR A 94 -10.45 2.75 -24.76
CA THR A 94 -10.66 1.81 -25.86
C THR A 94 -10.02 0.44 -25.56
N PRO A 95 -10.48 -0.65 -26.19
CA PRO A 95 -9.90 -1.98 -25.96
C PRO A 95 -8.38 -2.04 -26.14
N LEU A 96 -7.84 -1.37 -27.17
CA LEU A 96 -6.39 -1.34 -27.42
C LEU A 96 -5.64 -0.58 -26.30
N GLN A 97 -6.13 0.60 -25.91
CA GLN A 97 -5.54 1.37 -24.81
C GLN A 97 -5.62 0.62 -23.47
N ALA A 98 -6.71 -0.11 -23.22
CA ALA A 98 -6.86 -0.92 -22.02
C ALA A 98 -5.82 -2.05 -21.98
N ILE A 99 -5.57 -2.71 -23.11
CA ILE A 99 -4.52 -3.75 -23.21
C ILE A 99 -3.13 -3.14 -22.94
N ASP A 100 -2.79 -2.03 -23.62
CA ASP A 100 -1.51 -1.36 -23.42
C ASP A 100 -1.30 -0.95 -21.96
N PHE A 101 -2.35 -0.38 -21.35
CA PHE A 101 -2.35 -0.01 -19.94
C PHE A 101 -2.13 -1.23 -19.04
N MET A 102 -2.88 -2.32 -19.23
CA MET A 102 -2.74 -3.54 -18.41
C MET A 102 -1.33 -4.14 -18.51
N VAL A 103 -0.73 -4.15 -19.69
CA VAL A 103 0.66 -4.61 -19.90
C VAL A 103 1.62 -3.72 -19.11
N ALA A 104 1.48 -2.39 -19.20
CA ALA A 104 2.30 -1.45 -18.45
C ALA A 104 2.11 -1.62 -16.92
N SER A 105 0.88 -1.77 -16.44
CA SER A 105 0.58 -1.99 -15.03
C SER A 105 1.20 -3.28 -14.49
N LYS A 106 1.14 -4.39 -15.25
CA LYS A 106 1.77 -5.64 -14.84
C LYS A 106 3.29 -5.56 -14.81
N LYS A 107 3.90 -4.87 -15.78
CA LYS A 107 5.35 -4.57 -15.75
C LYS A 107 5.72 -3.78 -14.50
N LEU A 108 4.98 -2.71 -14.19
CA LEU A 108 5.21 -1.90 -12.99
C LEU A 108 5.09 -2.75 -11.72
N HIS A 109 4.03 -3.55 -11.59
CA HIS A 109 3.82 -4.42 -10.44
C HIS A 109 4.99 -5.39 -10.22
N LEU A 110 5.47 -6.04 -11.28
CA LEU A 110 6.62 -6.95 -11.21
C LEU A 110 7.91 -6.20 -10.82
N CYS A 111 8.12 -5.00 -11.33
CA CYS A 111 9.28 -4.18 -10.98
C CYS A 111 9.26 -3.77 -9.50
N VAL A 112 8.13 -3.26 -9.01
CA VAL A 112 7.94 -2.87 -7.61
C VAL A 112 8.11 -4.08 -6.69
N HIS A 113 7.52 -5.23 -7.03
CA HIS A 113 7.66 -6.47 -6.27
C HIS A 113 9.12 -6.94 -6.18
N LYS A 114 9.84 -6.95 -7.31
CA LYS A 114 11.27 -7.31 -7.33
C LYS A 114 12.11 -6.32 -6.52
N TRP A 115 11.82 -5.03 -6.63
CA TRP A 115 12.50 -4.00 -5.85
C TRP A 115 12.25 -4.16 -4.35
N GLY A 116 10.99 -4.36 -3.94
CA GLY A 116 10.62 -4.65 -2.56
C GLY A 116 11.35 -5.86 -2.00
N ARG A 117 11.31 -7.00 -2.71
CA ARG A 117 12.05 -8.21 -2.30
C ARG A 117 13.55 -7.96 -2.13
N LYS A 118 14.16 -7.24 -3.08
CA LYS A 118 15.59 -6.91 -3.00
C LYS A 118 15.89 -6.02 -1.79
N ARG A 119 15.03 -5.04 -1.51
CA ARG A 119 15.15 -4.16 -0.35
C ARG A 119 15.00 -4.93 0.95
N ASP A 120 14.04 -5.85 1.04
CA ASP A 120 13.82 -6.64 2.25
C ASP A 120 15.02 -7.58 2.50
N GLN A 121 15.57 -8.20 1.44
CA GLN A 121 16.80 -8.98 1.51
C GLN A 121 18.00 -8.14 2.00
N SER A 122 18.10 -6.87 1.59
CA SER A 122 19.21 -6.01 2.00
C SER A 122 19.05 -5.35 3.37
N HIS A 123 17.84 -5.36 3.96
CA HIS A 123 17.55 -4.68 5.23
C HIS A 123 17.09 -5.62 6.37
N GLY A 124 16.95 -6.94 6.15
CA GLY A 124 16.71 -7.86 7.26
C GLY A 124 16.28 -9.26 6.88
N ARG A 125 17.28 -10.15 6.75
CA ARG A 125 17.39 -11.51 7.33
C ARG A 125 18.73 -12.08 6.84
N GLU A 126 19.83 -11.52 7.35
CA GLU A 126 21.07 -12.32 7.38
C GLU A 126 20.80 -13.47 8.33
N ASN A 127 20.96 -14.69 7.83
CA ASN A 127 20.77 -15.91 8.58
C ASN A 127 21.61 -15.84 9.86
N MET A 128 20.96 -15.83 11.02
CA MET A 128 21.58 -16.35 12.24
C MET A 128 21.55 -17.88 12.10
N ASP A 129 22.46 -18.41 11.30
CA ASP A 129 22.89 -19.80 11.38
C ASP A 129 24.30 -19.78 11.99
N ASP A 130 24.39 -20.05 13.30
CA ASP A 130 25.52 -20.67 13.99
C ASP A 130 25.05 -21.24 15.35
#